data_AF-A0A9W7F649-F1
#
_entry.id   AF-A0A9W7F649-F1
#
_cell.length_a   1.000
_cell.length_b   1.000
_cell.length_c   1.000
_cell.angle_alpha   90.00
_cell.angle_beta   90.00
_cell.angle_gamma   90.00
#
_symmetry.space_group_name_H-M   'P 1'
#
loop_
_entity.id
_entity.type
_entity.pdbx_description
1 polymer ?
#
loop_
_entity_poly.entity_id
_entity_poly.type
_entity_poly.pdbx_seq_one_letter_code
_entity_poly.pdbx_strand_id
1 'polypeptide(L)'
;MIHHGTEGGVLPANLNSDEFKGFTSYIVDGYFSFLPGPSLLWSALHDYVEFLGGIFLVLGFLTRPASLSLLMTMSAAVYFHINSTGLQGFPFGHVPNYSYDFEEPLIYACVFLMYWFNGCGGLGVDEIIYKNISKEGEEEEVETEIGTE
;
A
#
# COMPACT_ATOMS: atom_id res chain seq x y z
N MET A 1 9.21 10.93 7.25
CA MET A 1 9.20 10.61 5.80
C MET A 1 10.48 11.08 5.13
N ILE A 2 11.39 10.18 4.75
CA ILE A 2 12.43 10.49 3.76
C ILE A 2 11.68 10.74 2.44
N HIS A 3 11.93 11.84 1.73
CA HIS A 3 11.31 12.10 0.44
C HIS A 3 12.14 11.39 -0.62
N HIS A 4 11.66 10.25 -1.11
CA HIS A 4 12.35 9.38 -2.06
C HIS A 4 11.47 9.31 -3.31
N GLY A 5 11.99 9.78 -4.45
CA GLY A 5 11.49 9.34 -5.75
C GLY A 5 11.04 10.40 -6.77
N THR A 6 10.66 11.63 -6.39
CA THR A 6 10.13 12.60 -7.38
C THR A 6 11.13 13.66 -7.85
N GLU A 7 12.29 13.79 -7.22
CA GLU A 7 13.31 14.74 -7.65
C GLU A 7 14.04 14.17 -8.88
N GLY A 8 13.63 14.61 -10.08
CA GLY A 8 14.30 14.31 -11.36
C GLY A 8 13.56 13.38 -12.34
N GLY A 9 12.28 13.02 -12.08
CA GLY A 9 11.50 12.10 -12.92
C GLY A 9 9.99 12.30 -12.80
N VAL A 10 9.21 11.75 -13.75
CA VAL A 10 7.72 11.85 -13.79
C VAL A 10 7.05 10.61 -13.18
N LEU A 11 7.77 9.49 -13.09
CA LEU A 11 7.25 8.22 -12.60
C LEU A 11 7.78 7.94 -11.17
N PRO A 12 7.05 7.13 -10.36
CA PRO A 12 7.40 6.88 -8.95
C PRO A 12 8.84 6.35 -8.74
N ALA A 13 9.28 5.39 -9.57
CA ALA A 13 10.62 4.84 -9.48
C ALA A 13 11.60 5.61 -10.38
N ASN A 14 12.27 6.62 -9.83
CA ASN A 14 13.29 7.39 -10.55
C ASN A 14 14.68 6.75 -10.45
N LEU A 15 14.90 5.65 -11.19
CA LEU A 15 16.08 4.77 -11.12
C LEU A 15 17.45 5.49 -11.21
N ASN A 16 17.49 6.67 -11.83
CA ASN A 16 18.74 7.40 -12.07
C ASN A 16 19.05 8.44 -10.99
N SER A 17 18.09 8.77 -10.12
CA SER A 17 18.25 9.79 -9.10
C SER A 17 19.14 9.32 -7.95
N ASP A 18 19.81 10.26 -7.29
CA ASP A 18 20.69 9.95 -6.17
C ASP A 18 19.88 9.57 -4.92
N GLU A 19 18.66 10.09 -4.79
CA GLU A 19 17.71 9.75 -3.71
C GLU A 19 17.25 8.30 -3.82
N PHE A 20 16.88 7.85 -5.03
CA PHE A 20 16.46 6.47 -5.25
C PHE A 20 17.60 5.47 -5.01
N LYS A 21 18.82 5.81 -5.48
CA LYS A 21 20.02 5.02 -5.17
C LYS A 21 20.33 5.02 -3.68
N GLY A 22 20.19 6.16 -3.01
CA GLY A 22 20.36 6.30 -1.57
C GLY A 22 19.39 5.41 -0.79
N PHE A 23 18.10 5.43 -1.15
CA PHE A 23 17.11 4.52 -0.55
C PHE A 23 17.49 3.06 -0.77
N THR A 24 17.84 2.69 -2.00
CA THR A 24 18.24 1.31 -2.33
C THR A 24 19.44 0.87 -1.47
N SER A 25 20.49 1.68 -1.41
CA SER A 25 21.74 1.31 -0.74
C SER A 25 21.71 1.40 0.79
N TYR A 26 21.00 2.37 1.36
CA TYR A 26 21.02 2.58 2.81
C TYR A 26 19.82 1.93 3.53
N ILE A 27 18.74 1.66 2.82
CA ILE A 27 17.51 1.08 3.39
C ILE A 27 17.34 -0.35 2.92
N VAL A 28 17.23 -0.58 1.61
CA VAL A 28 16.89 -1.92 1.09
C VAL A 28 18.07 -2.88 1.25
N ASP A 29 19.27 -2.49 0.84
CA ASP A 29 20.47 -3.32 1.07
C ASP A 29 20.78 -3.48 2.57
N GLY A 30 20.55 -2.44 3.36
CA GLY A 30 20.86 -2.43 4.79
C GLY A 30 19.94 -3.32 5.63
N TYR A 31 18.64 -3.31 5.36
CA TYR A 31 17.63 -3.92 6.21
C TYR A 31 16.85 -5.06 5.54
N PHE A 32 16.89 -5.15 4.21
CA PHE A 32 16.10 -6.10 3.41
C PHE A 32 16.95 -6.95 2.45
N SER A 33 18.25 -7.09 2.69
CA SER A 33 19.15 -7.92 1.88
C SER A 33 18.81 -9.42 1.85
N PHE A 34 17.89 -9.86 2.71
CA PHE A 34 17.33 -11.22 2.68
C PHE A 34 16.31 -11.43 1.55
N LEU A 35 15.78 -10.37 0.94
CA LEU A 35 14.84 -10.49 -0.17
C LEU A 35 15.53 -11.07 -1.41
N PRO A 36 14.87 -11.94 -2.17
CA PRO A 36 15.47 -12.55 -3.34
C PRO A 36 15.62 -11.54 -4.50
N GLY A 37 16.72 -11.63 -5.24
CA GLY A 37 16.95 -10.81 -6.42
C GLY A 37 17.53 -9.42 -6.11
N PRO A 38 17.52 -8.50 -7.08
CA PRO A 38 18.16 -7.19 -6.93
C PRO A 38 17.37 -6.24 -6.02
N SER A 39 18.03 -5.58 -5.07
CA SER A 39 17.43 -4.54 -4.21
C SER A 39 16.81 -3.37 -4.98
N LEU A 40 17.35 -3.08 -6.16
CA LEU A 40 16.81 -2.08 -7.09
C LEU A 40 15.38 -2.41 -7.50
N LEU A 41 15.08 -3.70 -7.71
CA LEU A 41 13.73 -4.16 -8.09
C LEU A 41 12.74 -3.94 -6.95
N TRP A 42 13.14 -4.27 -5.72
CA TRP A 42 12.31 -4.07 -4.53
C TRP A 42 12.04 -2.60 -4.23
N SER A 43 13.05 -1.75 -4.44
CA SER A 43 12.92 -0.30 -4.30
C SER A 43 11.95 0.26 -5.34
N ALA A 44 12.07 -0.16 -6.60
CA ALA A 44 11.13 0.27 -7.64
C ALA A 44 9.71 -0.23 -7.36
N LEU A 45 9.56 -1.49 -6.96
CA LEU A 45 8.27 -2.10 -6.62
C LEU A 45 7.59 -1.34 -5.48
N HIS A 46 8.34 -1.00 -4.44
CA HIS A 46 7.86 -0.18 -3.33
C HIS A 46 7.21 1.12 -3.83
N ASP A 47 7.95 1.93 -4.62
CA ASP A 47 7.45 3.22 -5.09
C ASP A 47 6.20 3.10 -5.97
N TYR A 48 6.16 2.09 -6.84
CA TYR A 48 4.97 1.83 -7.66
C TYR A 48 3.78 1.34 -6.83
N VAL A 49 4.00 0.51 -5.81
CA VAL A 49 2.95 0.02 -4.92
C VAL A 49 2.36 1.17 -4.10
N GLU A 50 3.18 2.05 -3.54
CA GLU A 50 2.70 3.19 -2.77
C GLU A 50 1.88 4.15 -3.63
N PHE A 51 2.40 4.47 -4.83
CA PHE A 51 1.73 5.41 -5.73
C PHE A 51 0.43 4.83 -6.32
N LEU A 52 0.50 3.66 -6.98
CA LEU A 52 -0.66 3.06 -7.64
C LEU A 52 -1.64 2.49 -6.62
N GLY A 53 -1.15 1.91 -5.53
CA GLY A 53 -1.98 1.42 -4.43
C GLY A 53 -2.80 2.55 -3.81
N GLY A 54 -2.20 3.72 -3.61
CA GLY A 54 -2.93 4.91 -3.13
C GLY A 54 -4.05 5.32 -4.08
N ILE A 55 -3.79 5.37 -5.40
CA ILE A 55 -4.80 5.69 -6.42
C ILE A 55 -5.95 4.66 -6.39
N PHE A 56 -5.61 3.38 -6.40
CA PHE A 56 -6.59 2.29 -6.38
C PHE A 56 -7.45 2.31 -5.11
N LEU A 57 -6.83 2.54 -3.96
CA LEU A 57 -7.53 2.63 -2.69
C LEU A 57 -8.49 3.83 -2.64
N VAL A 58 -8.07 5.00 -3.13
CA VAL A 58 -8.94 6.21 -3.19
C VAL A 58 -10.14 6.01 -4.09
N LEU A 59 -9.96 5.35 -5.24
CA LEU A 59 -11.07 5.03 -6.15
C LEU A 59 -11.96 3.89 -5.61
N GLY A 60 -11.49 3.14 -4.62
CA GLY A 60 -12.13 1.89 -4.20
C GLY A 60 -12.14 0.85 -5.33
N PHE A 61 -11.07 0.80 -6.12
CA PHE A 61 -10.88 -0.15 -7.22
C PHE A 61 -9.80 -1.16 -6.84
N LEU A 62 -10.08 -2.45 -6.98
CA LEU A 62 -9.19 -3.52 -6.52
C LEU A 62 -8.76 -3.29 -5.05
N THR A 63 -9.72 -2.89 -4.21
CA THR A 63 -9.48 -2.36 -2.87
C THR A 63 -8.73 -3.34 -1.99
N ARG A 64 -9.10 -4.62 -2.04
CA ARG A 64 -8.45 -5.67 -1.27
C ARG A 64 -6.98 -5.84 -1.67
N PRO A 65 -6.62 -6.22 -2.91
CA PRO A 65 -5.22 -6.38 -3.27
C PRO A 65 -4.42 -5.09 -3.15
N ALA A 66 -5.00 -3.91 -3.41
CA ALA A 66 -4.35 -2.61 -3.18
C ALA A 66 -4.05 -2.37 -1.70
N SER A 67 -5.01 -2.63 -0.81
CA SER A 67 -4.79 -2.52 0.65
C SER A 67 -3.76 -3.52 1.15
N LEU A 68 -3.70 -4.74 0.60
CA LEU A 68 -2.73 -5.74 1.00
C LEU A 68 -1.31 -5.32 0.59
N SER A 69 -1.14 -4.82 -0.62
CA SER A 69 0.18 -4.37 -1.09
C SER A 69 0.68 -3.17 -0.27
N LEU A 70 -0.19 -2.19 0.00
CA LEU A 70 0.11 -1.05 0.87
C LEU A 70 0.36 -1.46 2.33
N LEU A 71 -0.37 -2.46 2.84
CA LEU A 71 -0.10 -3.03 4.16
C LEU A 71 1.31 -3.62 4.23
N MET A 72 1.76 -4.30 3.18
CA MET A 72 3.11 -4.87 3.12
C MET A 72 4.19 -3.79 3.10
N THR A 73 4.03 -2.69 2.35
CA THR A 73 5.00 -1.58 2.35
C THR A 73 5.06 -0.87 3.71
N MET A 74 3.90 -0.58 4.32
CA MET A 74 3.86 0.01 5.67
C MET A 74 4.45 -0.92 6.74
N SER A 75 4.22 -2.23 6.63
CA SER A 75 4.81 -3.22 7.55
C SER A 75 6.33 -3.26 7.41
N ALA A 76 6.86 -3.16 6.18
CA ALA A 76 8.29 -3.02 5.94
C ALA A 76 8.83 -1.71 6.54
N ALA A 77 8.12 -0.59 6.39
CA ALA A 77 8.50 0.69 7.00
C ALA A 77 8.54 0.62 8.55
N VAL A 78 7.53 0.00 9.18
CA VAL A 78 7.54 -0.26 10.64
C VAL A 78 8.76 -1.09 11.04
N TYR A 79 9.04 -2.18 10.32
CA TYR A 79 10.21 -3.01 10.56
C TYR A 79 11.52 -2.20 10.45
N PHE A 80 11.66 -1.39 9.39
CA PHE A 80 12.83 -0.53 9.21
C PHE A 80 12.99 0.48 10.36
N HIS A 81 11.94 1.19 10.74
CA HIS A 81 12.01 2.21 11.80
C HIS A 81 12.35 1.60 13.17
N ILE A 82 11.74 0.46 13.51
CA ILE A 82 12.05 -0.24 14.77
C ILE A 82 13.51 -0.74 14.78
N ASN A 83 14.02 -1.28 13.66
CA ASN A 83 15.41 -1.75 13.63
C ASN A 83 16.44 -0.62 13.59
N SER A 84 16.12 0.50 12.96
CA SER A 84 17.05 1.64 12.83
C SER A 84 17.13 2.49 14.10
N THR A 85 16.00 2.69 14.82
CA THR A 85 15.92 3.62 15.95
C THR A 85 15.46 2.98 17.27
N GLY A 86 15.07 1.70 17.23
CA GLY A 86 14.47 1.00 18.38
C GLY A 86 13.05 1.48 18.66
N LEU A 87 12.56 1.18 19.86
CA LEU A 87 11.23 1.60 20.30
C LEU A 87 11.17 3.06 20.77
N GLN A 88 12.31 3.76 20.84
CA GLN A 88 12.39 5.18 21.23
C GLN A 88 11.69 5.52 22.58
N GLY A 89 11.51 4.53 23.46
CA GLY A 89 10.84 4.65 24.75
C GLY A 89 9.32 4.44 24.74
N PHE A 90 8.73 3.99 23.63
CA PHE A 90 7.29 3.72 23.49
C PHE A 90 6.72 2.84 24.62
N PRO A 91 5.49 3.11 25.13
CA PRO A 91 4.59 4.20 24.73
C PRO A 91 4.73 5.49 25.54
N PHE A 92 5.58 5.51 26.57
CA PHE A 92 5.65 6.63 27.54
C PHE A 92 6.94 7.45 27.46
N GLY A 93 7.78 7.21 26.48
CA GLY A 93 9.06 7.88 26.25
C GLY A 93 8.88 9.28 25.69
N HIS A 94 9.85 10.17 26.00
CA HIS A 94 9.91 11.48 25.39
C HIS A 94 10.83 11.44 24.17
N VAL A 95 10.24 11.55 22.98
CA VAL A 95 10.98 11.56 21.72
C VAL A 95 11.25 13.01 21.30
N PRO A 96 12.50 13.39 20.98
CA PRO A 96 12.82 14.76 20.56
C PRO A 96 12.03 15.25 19.34
N ASN A 97 11.63 14.32 18.47
CA ASN A 97 10.92 14.60 17.23
C ASN A 97 9.38 14.62 17.39
N TYR A 98 8.87 14.63 18.64
CA TYR A 98 7.44 14.69 18.99
C TYR A 98 6.55 13.51 18.56
N SER A 99 7.07 12.54 17.82
CA SER A 99 6.42 11.26 17.49
C SER A 99 7.46 10.14 17.45
N TYR A 100 7.05 8.89 17.66
CA TYR A 100 7.94 7.76 17.40
C TYR A 100 7.98 7.50 15.89
N ASP A 101 9.16 7.21 15.34
CA ASP A 101 9.37 7.17 13.89
C ASP A 101 8.54 6.07 13.19
N PHE A 102 8.18 5.01 13.92
CA PHE A 102 7.36 3.92 13.41
C PHE A 102 5.85 4.14 13.56
N GLU A 103 5.38 5.20 14.22
CA GLU A 103 3.94 5.43 14.48
C GLU A 103 3.14 5.69 13.21
N GLU A 104 3.64 6.57 12.34
CA GLU A 104 3.00 6.91 11.07
C GLU A 104 2.75 5.66 10.19
N PRO A 105 3.78 4.86 9.85
CA PRO A 105 3.55 3.66 9.05
C PRO A 105 2.72 2.62 9.80
N LEU A 106 2.78 2.55 11.14
CA LEU A 106 1.95 1.63 11.91
C LEU A 106 0.46 1.95 11.80
N ILE A 107 0.08 3.23 11.91
CA ILE A 107 -1.32 3.65 11.75
C ILE A 107 -1.80 3.35 10.33
N TYR A 108 -1.01 3.64 9.30
CA TYR A 108 -1.36 3.30 7.93
C TYR A 108 -1.51 1.80 7.71
N ALA A 109 -0.60 0.98 8.26
CA ALA A 109 -0.74 -0.48 8.26
C ALA A 109 -2.08 -0.92 8.88
N CYS A 110 -2.46 -0.38 10.04
CA CYS A 110 -3.74 -0.69 10.68
C CYS A 110 -4.94 -0.30 9.80
N VAL A 111 -4.90 0.85 9.14
CA VAL A 111 -5.95 1.30 8.22
C VAL A 111 -6.05 0.38 7.00
N PHE A 112 -4.92 -0.01 6.40
CA PHE A 112 -4.92 -0.91 5.25
C PHE A 112 -5.38 -2.33 5.62
N LEU A 113 -5.02 -2.80 6.81
CA LEU A 113 -5.55 -4.06 7.35
C LEU A 113 -7.07 -4.03 7.51
N MET A 114 -7.64 -2.90 7.93
CA MET A 114 -9.09 -2.71 7.97
C MET A 114 -9.71 -2.82 6.56
N TYR A 115 -9.14 -2.16 5.55
CA TYR A 115 -9.61 -2.27 4.17
C TYR A 115 -9.47 -3.67 3.58
N TRP A 116 -8.44 -4.43 3.96
CA TRP A 116 -8.28 -5.82 3.53
C TRP A 116 -9.48 -6.70 3.94
N PHE A 117 -9.93 -6.55 5.19
CA PHE A 117 -11.05 -7.33 5.72
C PHE A 117 -12.42 -6.78 5.31
N ASN A 118 -12.59 -5.46 5.25
CA ASN A 118 -13.90 -4.85 4.99
C ASN A 118 -14.18 -4.59 3.50
N GLY A 119 -13.15 -4.40 2.68
CA GLY A 119 -13.29 -4.01 1.27
C GLY A 119 -13.62 -2.53 1.10
N CYS A 120 -14.15 -2.17 -0.08
CA CYS A 120 -14.50 -0.79 -0.42
C CYS A 120 -15.84 -0.37 0.18
N GLY A 121 -16.04 0.93 0.40
CA GLY A 121 -17.34 1.47 0.81
C GLY A 121 -18.34 1.55 -0.35
N GLY A 122 -19.59 1.95 -0.06
CA GLY A 122 -20.69 1.96 -1.02
C GLY A 122 -20.52 2.83 -2.28
N LEU A 123 -19.51 3.73 -2.28
CA LEU A 123 -19.17 4.63 -3.39
C LEU A 123 -17.94 4.14 -4.20
N GLY A 124 -17.29 3.06 -3.77
CA GLY A 124 -16.10 2.53 -4.43
C GLY A 124 -16.44 1.89 -5.77
N VAL A 125 -15.48 1.92 -6.70
CA VAL A 125 -15.61 1.29 -8.02
C VAL A 125 -15.92 -0.20 -7.91
N ASP A 126 -15.32 -0.93 -6.95
CA ASP A 126 -15.58 -2.35 -6.74
C ASP A 126 -17.06 -2.63 -6.42
N GLU A 127 -17.69 -1.79 -5.60
CA GLU A 127 -19.11 -1.90 -5.26
C GLU A 127 -20.01 -1.57 -6.46
N ILE A 128 -19.65 -0.53 -7.24
CA ILE A 128 -20.40 -0.14 -8.43
C ILE A 128 -20.39 -1.29 -9.45
N ILE A 129 -19.21 -1.91 -9.67
CA ILE A 129 -19.06 -3.07 -10.54
C ILE A 129 -19.90 -4.23 -10.02
N TYR A 130 -19.81 -4.55 -8.73
CA TYR A 130 -20.58 -5.64 -8.12
C TYR A 130 -22.10 -5.46 -8.32
N LYS A 131 -22.62 -4.27 -8.05
CA LYS A 131 -24.05 -3.96 -8.23
C LYS A 131 -24.52 -4.11 -9.67
N ASN A 132 -23.70 -3.75 -10.65
CA ASN A 132 -24.08 -3.88 -12.06
C ASN A 132 -24.13 -5.36 -12.48
N ILE A 133 -23.13 -6.15 -12.07
CA ILE A 133 -23.09 -7.59 -12.37
C ILE A 133 -24.26 -8.33 -11.70
N SER A 134 -24.59 -8.00 -10.44
CA SER A 134 -25.71 -8.65 -9.75
C SER A 134 -27.07 -8.35 -10.39
N LYS A 135 -27.28 -7.12 -10.90
CA LYS A 135 -28.53 -6.77 -11.59
C LYS A 135 -28.71 -7.53 -12.91
N GLU A 136 -27.64 -7.65 -13.70
CA GLU A 136 -27.67 -8.42 -14.95
C GLU A 136 -28.06 -9.89 -14.69
N GLY A 137 -27.54 -10.49 -13.63
CA GLY A 137 -27.92 -11.86 -13.23
C GLY A 137 -29.38 -12.00 -12.80
N GLU A 138 -29.92 -11.01 -12.07
CA GLU A 138 -31.35 -11.01 -11.69
C GLU A 138 -32.26 -10.87 -12.93
N GLU A 139 -31.90 -10.05 -13.91
CA GLU A 139 -32.67 -9.90 -15.15
C GLU A 139 -32.64 -11.16 -16.02
N GLU A 140 -31.48 -11.84 -16.12
CA GLU A 140 -31.34 -13.11 -16.85
C GLU A 140 -32.14 -14.25 -16.22
N GLU A 141 -32.12 -14.39 -14.89
CA GLU A 141 -32.93 -15.39 -14.19
C GLU A 141 -34.43 -15.19 -14.46
N VAL A 142 -34.92 -13.95 -14.40
CA VAL A 142 -36.33 -13.62 -14.68
C VAL A 142 -36.72 -13.95 -16.14
N GLU A 143 -35.87 -13.63 -17.12
CA GLU A 143 -36.15 -13.99 -18.53
C GLU A 143 -36.19 -15.50 -18.75
N THR A 144 -35.31 -16.26 -18.09
CA THR A 144 -35.33 -17.74 -18.20
C THR A 144 -36.57 -18.37 -17.56
N GLU A 145 -37.06 -17.83 -16.44
CA GLU A 145 -38.30 -18.30 -15.83
C GLU A 145 -39.53 -18.04 -16.73
N ILE A 146 -39.62 -16.86 -17.35
CA ILE A 146 -40.75 -16.48 -18.21
C ILE A 146 -40.71 -17.21 -19.57
N GLY A 147 -39.52 -17.51 -20.10
CA GLY A 147 -39.34 -18.20 -21.39
C GLY A 147 -39.57 -19.71 -21.38
N THR A 148 -39.86 -20.30 -20.22
CA THR A 148 -40.12 -21.75 -20.05
C THR A 148 -41.61 -22.12 -19.90
N GLU A 149 -42.53 -21.15 -20.01
CA GLU A 149 -43.99 -21.37 -20.08
C GLU A 149 -44.54 -21.56 -21.50
#